data_AF-A0A415IR62-F1
#
_entry.id   AF-A0A415IR62-F1
#
_cell.length_a   1.000
_cell.length_b   1.000
_cell.length_c   1.000
_cell.angle_alpha   90.00
_cell.angle_beta   90.00
_cell.angle_gamma   90.00
#
_symmetry.space_group_name_H-M   'P 1'
#
loop_
_entity.id
_entity.type
_entity.pdbx_description
1 polymer ?
#
loop_
_entity_poly.entity_id
_entity_poly.type
_entity_poly.pdbx_seq_one_letter_code
_entity_poly.pdbx_strand_id
1 'polypeptide(L)'
;MSLFIQHTYPSYKWGVWKMDETLDELLSMLPQQETYLEGLQRFSAEHRRLEWLSVRVLLFTLLGEEKEVAYYPSGKPYLADKSASISISHTRGYVSVIIGEAGKEVGIDIEQYGERVHKVAHKYMRTDEPLSSYQGTDTWALLLHWSAKEVMFKCMNTPEVDFREHLRIFPFTVTEKGAFSAEEYRTPEQRKFEIRYMLHPDFVLTWQVD
;
A
#
# COMPACT_ATOMS: atom_id res chain seq x y z
N MET A 1 -7.53 15.23 14.20
CA MET A 1 -6.77 15.47 12.95
C MET A 1 -6.01 14.19 12.70
N SER A 2 -6.46 13.38 11.74
CA SER A 2 -6.07 11.95 11.66
C SER A 2 -5.36 11.57 10.37
N LEU A 3 -4.89 12.59 9.64
CA LEU A 3 -3.73 12.45 8.79
C LEU A 3 -2.52 12.16 9.68
N PHE A 4 -2.03 10.92 9.61
CA PHE A 4 -0.97 10.45 10.49
C PHE A 4 0.40 10.80 9.94
N ILE A 5 0.63 10.50 8.66
CA ILE A 5 1.88 10.79 7.95
C ILE A 5 1.53 11.29 6.55
N GLN A 6 2.25 12.30 6.05
CA GLN A 6 2.19 12.73 4.66
C GLN A 6 3.57 13.08 4.16
N HIS A 7 3.88 12.65 2.93
CA HIS A 7 5.06 13.10 2.20
C HIS A 7 4.68 13.58 0.80
N THR A 8 5.26 14.72 0.41
CA THR A 8 5.09 15.31 -0.91
C THR A 8 6.45 15.42 -1.58
N TYR A 9 6.59 14.81 -2.75
CA TYR A 9 7.74 14.91 -3.65
C TYR A 9 7.29 15.60 -4.95
N PRO A 10 8.22 16.03 -5.82
CA PRO A 10 7.85 16.68 -7.08
C PRO A 10 6.94 15.84 -7.99
N SER A 11 7.18 14.53 -8.09
CA SER A 11 6.47 13.63 -9.02
C SER A 11 5.43 12.71 -8.35
N TYR A 12 5.37 12.67 -7.02
CA TYR A 12 4.42 11.85 -6.29
C TYR A 12 4.21 12.35 -4.86
N LYS A 13 3.09 11.95 -4.26
CA LYS A 13 2.82 12.15 -2.84
C LYS A 13 2.15 10.91 -2.28
N TRP A 14 2.29 10.69 -0.99
CA TRP A 14 1.55 9.65 -0.29
C TRP A 14 1.22 10.08 1.12
N GLY A 15 0.25 9.39 1.73
CA GLY A 15 -0.09 9.60 3.12
C GLY A 15 -0.62 8.34 3.77
N VAL A 16 -0.58 8.33 5.10
CA VAL A 16 -1.18 7.33 5.97
C VAL A 16 -2.23 8.04 6.82
N TRP A 17 -3.43 7.48 6.86
CA TRP A 17 -4.52 7.93 7.72
C TRP A 17 -4.74 6.90 8.83
N LYS A 18 -4.82 7.37 10.07
CA LYS A 18 -5.17 6.51 11.22
C LYS A 18 -6.68 6.55 11.41
N MET A 19 -7.31 5.38 11.40
CA MET A 19 -8.76 5.23 11.44
C MET A 19 -9.31 5.31 12.87
N ASP A 20 -9.16 6.48 13.50
CA ASP A 20 -9.68 6.73 14.85
C ASP A 20 -11.09 7.36 14.83
N GLU A 21 -11.54 7.87 13.67
CA GLU A 21 -12.87 8.44 13.49
C GLU A 21 -14.00 7.42 13.33
N THR A 22 -15.19 7.86 13.71
CA THR A 22 -16.47 7.25 13.34
C THR A 22 -16.81 7.49 11.86
N LEU A 23 -17.76 6.71 11.34
CA LEU A 23 -18.26 6.90 9.96
C LEU A 23 -18.84 8.30 9.74
N ASP A 24 -19.58 8.84 10.71
CA ASP A 24 -20.20 10.16 10.60
C ASP A 24 -19.16 11.28 10.58
N GLU A 25 -18.11 11.16 11.39
CA GLU A 25 -16.98 12.10 11.38
C GLU A 25 -16.26 12.07 10.03
N LEU A 26 -15.97 10.89 9.49
CA LEU A 26 -15.34 10.76 8.16
C LEU A 26 -16.24 11.30 7.04
N LEU A 27 -17.56 11.07 7.09
CA LEU A 27 -18.51 11.61 6.12
C LEU A 27 -18.50 13.14 6.14
N SER A 28 -18.43 13.74 7.33
CA SER A 28 -18.40 15.20 7.50
C SER A 28 -17.18 15.87 6.87
N MET A 29 -16.11 15.11 6.59
CA MET A 29 -14.88 15.59 5.94
C MET A 29 -14.99 15.62 4.40
N LEU A 30 -16.05 15.07 3.83
CA LEU A 30 -16.24 14.96 2.39
C LEU A 30 -17.38 15.87 1.90
N PRO A 31 -17.25 16.48 0.71
CA PRO A 31 -18.22 17.46 0.22
C PRO A 31 -19.57 16.84 -0.20
N GLN A 32 -19.59 15.62 -0.75
CA GLN A 32 -20.79 14.97 -1.30
C GLN A 32 -21.26 13.76 -0.48
N GLN A 33 -21.74 13.99 0.74
CA GLN A 33 -22.06 12.92 1.70
C GLN A 33 -23.06 11.86 1.18
N GLU A 34 -24.07 12.27 0.41
CA GLU A 34 -25.10 11.36 -0.13
C GLU A 34 -24.50 10.27 -1.02
N THR A 35 -23.57 10.64 -1.91
CA THR A 35 -22.84 9.70 -2.78
C THR A 35 -22.07 8.65 -1.96
N TYR A 36 -21.45 9.07 -0.85
CA TYR A 36 -20.72 8.16 0.01
C TYR A 36 -21.65 7.24 0.81
N LEU A 37 -22.80 7.73 1.27
CA LEU A 37 -23.80 6.91 1.96
C LEU A 37 -24.33 5.77 1.09
N GLU A 38 -24.58 6.02 -0.19
CA GLU A 38 -24.96 4.97 -1.14
C GLU A 38 -23.81 3.96 -1.35
N GLY A 39 -22.58 4.44 -1.50
CA GLY A 39 -21.39 3.60 -1.62
C GLY A 39 -21.17 2.67 -0.42
N LEU A 40 -21.45 3.15 0.79
CA LEU A 40 -21.32 2.38 2.04
C LEU A 40 -22.25 1.17 2.10
N GLN A 41 -23.40 1.19 1.40
CA GLN A 41 -24.34 0.06 1.37
C GLN A 41 -23.75 -1.20 0.73
N ARG A 42 -22.68 -1.06 -0.07
CA ARG A 42 -21.97 -2.17 -0.71
C ARG A 42 -21.19 -3.04 0.28
N PHE A 43 -20.95 -2.54 1.49
CA PHE A 43 -20.18 -3.24 2.52
C PHE A 43 -21.09 -3.65 3.67
N SER A 44 -21.09 -4.95 3.99
CA SER A 44 -21.79 -5.48 5.16
C SER A 44 -21.00 -5.27 6.45
N ALA A 45 -19.68 -5.42 6.40
CA ALA A 45 -18.81 -5.29 7.56
C ALA A 45 -18.43 -3.83 7.84
N GLU A 46 -18.55 -3.42 9.10
CA GLU A 46 -18.29 -2.05 9.55
C GLU A 46 -16.83 -1.60 9.33
N HIS A 47 -15.85 -2.47 9.60
CA HIS A 47 -14.44 -2.13 9.35
C HIS A 47 -14.18 -1.84 7.86
N ARG A 48 -14.85 -2.53 6.93
CA ARG A 48 -14.72 -2.26 5.48
C ARG A 48 -15.32 -0.92 5.10
N ARG A 49 -16.40 -0.49 5.78
CA ARG A 49 -16.99 0.85 5.62
C ARG A 49 -16.00 1.93 6.07
N LEU A 50 -15.38 1.75 7.23
CA LEU A 50 -14.38 2.66 7.77
C LEU A 50 -13.15 2.75 6.86
N GLU A 51 -12.59 1.62 6.43
CA GLU A 51 -11.47 1.58 5.48
C GLU A 51 -11.84 2.28 4.17
N TRP A 52 -13.01 1.96 3.62
CA TRP A 52 -13.47 2.55 2.37
C TRP A 52 -13.58 4.06 2.47
N LEU A 53 -14.20 4.58 3.54
CA LEU A 53 -14.39 6.01 3.70
C LEU A 53 -13.08 6.74 4.05
N SER A 54 -12.24 6.14 4.90
CA SER A 54 -10.92 6.70 5.26
C SER A 54 -10.02 6.89 4.06
N VAL A 55 -10.04 5.95 3.09
CA VAL A 55 -9.31 6.09 1.83
C VAL A 55 -9.79 7.32 1.04
N ARG A 56 -11.09 7.64 1.08
CA ARG A 56 -11.69 8.74 0.30
C ARG A 56 -11.35 10.07 0.96
N VAL A 57 -11.43 10.13 2.29
CA VAL A 57 -10.95 11.27 3.09
C VAL A 57 -9.46 11.52 2.83
N LEU A 58 -8.62 10.48 2.88
CA LEU A 58 -7.20 10.61 2.62
C LEU A 58 -6.90 11.06 1.18
N LEU A 59 -7.58 10.47 0.19
CA LEU A 59 -7.42 10.86 -1.22
C LEU A 59 -7.83 12.33 -1.45
N PHE A 60 -8.98 12.73 -0.91
CA PHE A 60 -9.47 14.11 -0.95
C PHE A 60 -8.47 15.06 -0.28
N THR A 61 -7.94 14.69 0.88
CA THR A 61 -6.93 15.48 1.62
C THR A 61 -5.64 15.67 0.81
N LEU A 62 -5.16 14.62 0.13
CA LEU A 62 -3.92 14.67 -0.65
C LEU A 62 -4.07 15.44 -1.98
N LEU A 63 -5.24 15.38 -2.61
CA LEU A 63 -5.51 16.05 -3.89
C LEU A 63 -6.03 17.47 -3.73
N GLY A 64 -6.73 17.76 -2.63
CA GLY A 64 -7.46 19.02 -2.43
C GLY A 64 -8.74 19.11 -3.27
N GLU A 65 -9.10 18.04 -3.98
CA GLU A 65 -10.31 17.92 -4.77
C GLU A 65 -10.86 16.50 -4.70
N GLU A 66 -12.16 16.37 -4.95
CA GLU A 66 -12.83 15.08 -4.98
C GLU A 66 -12.59 14.39 -6.31
N LYS A 67 -12.20 13.10 -6.25
CA LYS A 67 -12.02 12.25 -7.42
C LYS A 67 -12.78 10.95 -7.25
N GLU A 68 -13.40 10.50 -8.34
CA GLU A 68 -14.01 9.18 -8.40
C GLU A 68 -12.93 8.10 -8.53
N VAL A 69 -12.95 7.13 -7.61
CA VAL A 69 -12.09 5.93 -7.66
C VAL A 69 -12.87 4.79 -8.29
N ALA A 70 -12.42 4.35 -9.45
CA ALA A 70 -12.91 3.19 -10.15
C ALA A 70 -11.89 2.03 -10.05
N TYR A 71 -12.31 0.84 -10.46
CA TYR A 71 -11.50 -0.38 -10.35
C TYR A 71 -11.45 -1.13 -11.67
N TYR A 72 -10.27 -1.56 -12.08
CA TYR A 72 -10.12 -2.47 -13.22
C TYR A 72 -10.66 -3.86 -12.88
N PRO A 73 -10.91 -4.73 -13.89
CA PRO A 73 -11.31 -6.12 -13.64
C PRO A 73 -10.33 -6.90 -12.75
N SER A 74 -9.05 -6.51 -12.74
CA SER A 74 -8.01 -7.05 -11.86
C SER A 74 -8.15 -6.63 -10.39
N GLY A 75 -9.06 -5.70 -10.07
CA GLY A 75 -9.20 -5.10 -8.74
C GLY A 75 -8.28 -3.90 -8.49
N LYS A 76 -7.42 -3.52 -9.45
CA LYS A 76 -6.54 -2.36 -9.30
C LYS A 76 -7.34 -1.05 -9.33
N PRO A 77 -7.18 -0.16 -8.33
CA PRO A 77 -7.85 1.15 -8.30
C PRO A 77 -7.23 2.11 -9.32
N TYR A 78 -8.05 3.03 -9.84
CA TYR A 78 -7.63 4.15 -10.68
C TYR A 78 -8.58 5.34 -10.51
N LEU A 79 -8.11 6.56 -10.81
CA LEU A 79 -8.97 7.74 -10.88
C LEU A 79 -9.75 7.75 -12.19
N ALA A 80 -11.08 7.90 -12.13
CA ALA A 80 -11.95 7.79 -13.31
C ALA A 80 -11.57 8.78 -14.44
N ASP A 81 -11.11 9.98 -14.06
CA ASP A 81 -10.63 11.03 -14.97
C ASP A 81 -9.21 10.82 -15.50
N LYS A 82 -8.51 9.77 -15.04
CA LYS A 82 -7.12 9.43 -15.39
C LYS A 82 -6.10 10.54 -15.12
N SER A 83 -6.43 11.49 -14.23
CA SER A 83 -5.59 12.64 -13.90
C SER A 83 -4.31 12.28 -13.15
N ALA A 84 -4.29 11.14 -12.46
CA ALA A 84 -3.13 10.62 -11.74
C ALA A 84 -3.20 9.10 -11.60
N SER A 85 -2.05 8.48 -11.38
CA SER A 85 -1.97 7.07 -10.98
C SER A 85 -2.06 6.95 -9.46
N ILE A 86 -2.76 5.93 -8.97
CA ILE A 86 -2.94 5.70 -7.53
C ILE A 86 -2.66 4.26 -7.14
N SER A 87 -2.24 4.07 -5.90
CA SER A 87 -2.25 2.78 -5.23
C SER A 87 -2.73 2.94 -3.79
N ILE A 88 -3.43 1.93 -3.29
CA ILE A 88 -4.15 1.95 -2.02
C ILE A 88 -3.77 0.69 -1.24
N SER A 89 -3.45 0.84 0.04
CA SER A 89 -3.30 -0.29 0.96
C SER A 89 -3.94 0.03 2.31
N HIS A 90 -4.29 -0.99 3.07
CA HIS A 90 -4.93 -0.87 4.37
C HIS A 90 -4.45 -2.01 5.26
N THR A 91 -4.31 -1.70 6.55
CA THR A 91 -4.08 -2.69 7.59
C THR A 91 -4.89 -2.30 8.82
N ARG A 92 -4.81 -3.09 9.90
CA ARG A 92 -5.60 -2.82 11.10
C ARG A 92 -5.31 -1.42 11.65
N GLY A 93 -6.31 -0.55 11.60
CA GLY A 93 -6.25 0.82 12.14
C GLY A 93 -5.65 1.86 11.19
N TYR A 94 -5.16 1.48 10.01
CA TYR A 94 -4.50 2.40 9.09
C TYR A 94 -4.88 2.17 7.63
N VAL A 95 -4.99 3.25 6.86
CA VAL A 95 -5.04 3.21 5.39
C VAL A 95 -3.92 4.06 4.81
N SER A 96 -3.43 3.68 3.64
CA SER A 96 -2.36 4.38 2.94
C SER A 96 -2.73 4.56 1.46
N VAL A 97 -2.42 5.75 0.93
CA VAL A 97 -2.65 6.11 -0.47
C VAL A 97 -1.39 6.76 -1.03
N ILE A 98 -0.97 6.33 -2.22
CA ILE A 98 0.05 7.01 -3.04
C ILE A 98 -0.59 7.54 -4.31
N ILE A 99 -0.13 8.70 -4.74
CA ILE A 99 -0.56 9.42 -5.95
C ILE A 99 0.70 9.79 -6.73
N GLY A 100 0.81 9.32 -7.96
CA GLY A 100 1.90 9.66 -8.88
C GLY A 100 1.39 10.26 -10.17
N GLU A 101 2.31 10.64 -11.05
CA GLU A 101 2.00 11.16 -12.38
C GLU A 101 1.10 10.21 -13.18
N ALA A 102 0.20 10.79 -13.98
CA ALA A 102 -0.69 10.01 -14.85
C ALA A 102 0.10 9.11 -15.80
N GLY A 103 -0.27 7.83 -15.84
CA GLY A 103 0.35 6.84 -16.72
C GLY A 103 1.65 6.24 -16.20
N LYS A 104 2.15 6.67 -15.02
CA LYS A 104 3.27 6.02 -14.32
C LYS A 104 2.76 4.95 -13.38
N GLU A 105 3.50 3.85 -13.20
CA GLU A 105 3.14 2.85 -12.21
C GLU A 105 3.57 3.29 -10.82
N VAL A 106 2.65 3.12 -9.86
CA VAL A 106 2.89 3.40 -8.45
C VAL A 106 2.31 2.27 -7.61
N GLY A 107 3.01 1.95 -6.52
CA GLY A 107 2.60 0.92 -5.57
C GLY A 107 2.86 1.39 -4.15
N ILE A 108 1.90 1.14 -3.26
CA ILE A 108 2.09 1.33 -1.82
C ILE A 108 1.50 0.16 -1.07
N ASP A 109 2.16 -0.22 0.01
CA ASP A 109 1.69 -1.25 0.89
C ASP A 109 2.00 -0.94 2.35
N ILE A 110 1.03 -1.22 3.24
CA ILE A 110 1.13 -1.00 4.67
C ILE A 110 0.73 -2.27 5.40
N GLU A 111 1.58 -2.75 6.30
CA GLU A 111 1.39 -4.03 6.98
C GLU A 111 1.63 -3.89 8.47
N GLN A 112 0.65 -4.30 9.27
CA GLN A 112 0.73 -4.24 10.72
C GLN A 112 1.87 -5.15 11.23
N TYR A 113 2.62 -4.63 12.19
CA TYR A 113 3.62 -5.43 12.89
C TYR A 113 2.97 -6.63 13.59
N GLY A 114 3.47 -7.84 13.35
CA GLY A 114 3.01 -9.01 14.08
C GLY A 114 3.61 -10.34 13.62
N GLU A 115 3.71 -11.27 14.58
CA GLU A 115 4.30 -12.60 14.42
C GLU A 115 3.56 -13.53 13.44
N ARG A 116 2.39 -13.13 12.94
CA ARG A 116 1.64 -13.91 11.95
C ARG A 116 2.38 -14.07 10.63
N VAL A 117 3.25 -13.12 10.29
CA VAL A 117 4.06 -13.14 9.06
C VAL A 117 4.92 -14.41 8.95
N HIS A 118 5.46 -14.88 10.08
CA HIS A 118 6.26 -16.10 10.17
C HIS A 118 5.54 -17.34 9.67
N LYS A 119 4.24 -17.46 9.98
CA LYS A 119 3.43 -18.62 9.62
C LYS A 119 3.29 -18.79 8.11
N VAL A 120 3.41 -17.69 7.37
CA VAL A 120 3.24 -17.67 5.91
C VAL A 120 4.55 -17.39 5.18
N ALA A 121 5.67 -17.22 5.88
CA ALA A 121 7.01 -17.00 5.32
C ALA A 121 7.34 -17.96 4.16
N HIS A 122 7.05 -19.24 4.32
CA HIS A 122 7.30 -20.27 3.30
C HIS A 122 6.56 -20.05 1.96
N LYS A 123 5.51 -19.23 1.93
CA LYS A 123 4.71 -18.92 0.73
C LYS A 123 5.29 -17.80 -0.12
N TYR A 124 6.13 -16.94 0.45
CA TYR A 124 6.67 -15.77 -0.26
C TYR A 124 8.18 -15.66 -0.16
N MET A 125 8.83 -16.20 0.87
CA MET A 125 10.29 -16.16 1.01
C MET A 125 10.95 -17.17 0.08
N ARG A 126 11.97 -16.71 -0.63
CA ARG A 126 12.87 -17.56 -1.40
C ARG A 126 14.01 -18.07 -0.54
N THR A 127 14.63 -19.16 -0.99
CA THR A 127 15.82 -19.71 -0.33
C THR A 127 17.07 -18.86 -0.51
N ASP A 128 17.10 -17.98 -1.52
CA ASP A 128 18.18 -17.05 -1.82
C ASP A 128 17.93 -15.61 -1.32
N GLU A 129 16.90 -15.41 -0.48
CA GLU A 129 16.57 -14.16 0.21
C GLU A 129 17.03 -14.24 1.68
N PRO A 130 18.17 -13.64 2.05
CA PRO A 130 18.68 -13.71 3.41
C PRO A 130 17.81 -12.87 4.35
N LEU A 131 17.47 -13.44 5.52
CA LEU A 131 16.85 -12.69 6.62
C LEU A 131 17.92 -12.04 7.50
N SER A 132 17.69 -10.79 7.86
CA SER A 132 18.48 -10.06 8.85
C SER A 132 17.65 -9.79 10.09
N SER A 133 18.30 -9.81 11.26
CA SER A 133 17.66 -9.40 12.51
C SER A 133 17.77 -7.89 12.69
N TYR A 134 16.70 -7.29 13.20
CA TYR A 134 16.62 -5.90 13.59
C TYR A 134 15.88 -5.80 14.93
N GLN A 135 16.45 -5.06 15.89
CA GLN A 135 15.91 -4.95 17.25
C GLN A 135 15.66 -6.32 17.94
N GLY A 136 16.51 -7.32 17.65
CA GLY A 136 16.45 -8.63 18.27
C GLY A 136 15.39 -9.59 17.69
N THR A 137 14.75 -9.24 16.57
CA THR A 137 13.78 -10.08 15.85
C THR A 137 14.01 -10.00 14.34
N ASP A 138 13.56 -11.00 13.60
CA ASP A 138 13.49 -11.05 12.13
C ASP A 138 12.10 -10.67 11.59
N THR A 139 11.12 -10.43 12.47
CA THR A 139 9.73 -10.05 12.09
C THR A 139 9.71 -8.83 11.16
N TRP A 140 10.56 -7.82 11.41
CA TRP A 140 10.67 -6.65 10.54
C TRP A 140 11.15 -6.99 9.14
N ALA A 141 12.18 -7.84 9.02
CA ALA A 141 12.68 -8.27 7.72
C ALA A 141 11.61 -9.08 6.96
N LEU A 142 10.91 -9.98 7.64
CA LEU A 142 9.83 -10.77 7.03
C LEU A 142 8.68 -9.90 6.53
N LEU A 143 8.26 -8.91 7.31
CA LEU A 143 7.23 -7.95 6.92
C LEU A 143 7.66 -7.09 5.73
N LEU A 144 8.92 -6.63 5.71
CA LEU A 144 9.45 -5.87 4.57
C LEU A 144 9.48 -6.69 3.28
N HIS A 145 9.85 -7.98 3.35
CA HIS A 145 9.80 -8.86 2.19
C HIS A 145 8.35 -9.06 1.71
N TRP A 146 7.42 -9.32 2.62
CA TRP A 146 6.00 -9.48 2.29
C TRP A 146 5.43 -8.21 1.65
N SER A 147 5.56 -7.08 2.33
CA SER A 147 5.03 -5.79 1.89
C SER A 147 5.65 -5.31 0.58
N ALA A 148 6.97 -5.52 0.39
CA ALA A 148 7.62 -5.21 -0.88
C ALA A 148 7.07 -6.03 -2.05
N LYS A 149 6.79 -7.32 -1.84
CA LYS A 149 6.23 -8.19 -2.87
C LYS A 149 4.78 -7.81 -3.22
N GLU A 150 4.00 -7.36 -2.24
CA GLU A 150 2.70 -6.72 -2.48
C GLU A 150 2.82 -5.46 -3.35
N VAL A 151 3.81 -4.60 -3.08
CA VAL A 151 4.11 -3.41 -3.92
C VAL A 151 4.47 -3.83 -5.34
N MET A 152 5.36 -4.80 -5.51
CA MET A 152 5.74 -5.32 -6.84
C MET A 152 4.51 -5.85 -7.59
N PHE A 153 3.69 -6.68 -6.94
CA PHE A 153 2.46 -7.21 -7.52
C PHE A 153 1.50 -6.11 -8.01
N LYS A 154 1.28 -5.08 -7.18
CA LYS A 154 0.45 -3.91 -7.53
C LYS A 154 0.96 -3.15 -8.75
N CYS A 155 2.27 -3.09 -8.93
CA CYS A 155 2.91 -2.40 -10.06
C CYS A 155 3.00 -3.23 -11.34
N MET A 156 2.95 -4.57 -11.24
CA MET A 156 3.07 -5.46 -12.39
C MET A 156 1.79 -5.61 -13.22
N ASN A 157 0.61 -5.36 -12.64
CA ASN A 157 -0.70 -5.58 -13.28
C ASN A 157 -0.84 -6.98 -13.94
N THR A 158 -0.12 -7.97 -13.43
CA THR A 158 0.03 -9.28 -14.06
C THR A 158 -0.68 -10.32 -13.20
N PRO A 159 -1.57 -11.15 -13.78
CA PRO A 159 -2.25 -12.21 -13.02
C PRO A 159 -1.30 -13.37 -12.69
N GLU A 160 -1.70 -14.18 -11.70
CA GLU A 160 -1.02 -15.44 -11.35
C GLU A 160 0.47 -15.28 -10.98
N VAL A 161 0.78 -14.25 -10.20
CA VAL A 161 2.13 -14.03 -9.65
C VAL A 161 2.29 -14.84 -8.37
N ASP A 162 3.06 -15.93 -8.44
CA ASP A 162 3.65 -16.56 -7.25
C ASP A 162 4.75 -15.68 -6.63
N PHE A 163 4.58 -15.28 -5.37
CA PHE A 163 5.48 -14.35 -4.68
C PHE A 163 6.85 -14.96 -4.40
N ARG A 164 6.92 -16.27 -4.18
CA ARG A 164 8.18 -16.96 -3.92
C ARG A 164 8.90 -17.23 -5.23
N GLU A 165 8.23 -17.80 -6.22
CA GLU A 165 8.89 -18.23 -7.44
C GLU A 165 9.22 -17.06 -8.37
N HIS A 166 8.36 -16.04 -8.43
CA HIS A 166 8.52 -14.95 -9.40
C HIS A 166 9.07 -13.66 -8.84
N LEU A 167 9.05 -13.41 -7.53
CA LEU A 167 9.49 -12.12 -6.98
C LEU A 167 10.70 -12.32 -6.09
N ARG A 168 11.77 -11.57 -6.34
CA ARG A 168 13.00 -11.62 -5.55
C ARG A 168 13.36 -10.26 -4.99
N ILE A 169 13.58 -10.22 -3.69
CA ILE A 169 14.17 -9.08 -2.99
C ILE A 169 15.69 -9.30 -2.89
N PHE A 170 16.49 -8.32 -3.31
CA PHE A 170 17.94 -8.39 -3.15
C PHE A 170 18.34 -8.09 -1.70
N PRO A 171 19.51 -8.59 -1.24
CA PRO A 171 19.95 -8.39 0.14
C PRO A 171 19.96 -6.91 0.56
N PHE A 172 19.44 -6.65 1.76
CA PHE A 172 19.42 -5.31 2.35
C PHE A 172 19.61 -5.39 3.87
N THR A 173 19.98 -4.26 4.48
CA THR A 173 20.04 -4.11 5.94
C THR A 173 18.79 -3.38 6.40
N VAL A 174 18.09 -3.96 7.38
CA VAL A 174 16.91 -3.33 7.99
C VAL A 174 17.36 -2.16 8.87
N THR A 175 16.79 -0.99 8.61
CA THR A 175 16.94 0.25 9.39
C THR A 175 15.54 0.87 9.59
N GLU A 176 15.43 2.01 10.26
CA GLU A 176 14.12 2.68 10.43
C GLU A 176 13.50 3.15 9.11
N LYS A 177 14.32 3.47 8.11
CA LYS A 177 13.90 3.83 6.75
C LYS A 177 15.04 3.56 5.78
N GLY A 178 14.69 3.20 4.55
CA GLY A 178 15.68 2.92 3.53
C GLY A 178 15.06 2.58 2.18
N ALA A 179 15.88 2.00 1.32
CA ALA A 179 15.45 1.43 0.05
C ALA A 179 16.25 0.16 -0.25
N PHE A 180 15.66 -0.74 -1.03
CA PHE A 180 16.32 -1.93 -1.53
C PHE A 180 15.81 -2.30 -2.93
N SER A 181 16.64 -3.03 -3.67
CA SER A 181 16.30 -3.46 -5.01
C SER A 181 15.51 -4.77 -4.99
N ALA A 182 14.64 -4.95 -5.98
CA ALA A 182 13.93 -6.19 -6.24
C ALA A 182 13.79 -6.42 -7.75
N GLU A 183 13.48 -7.65 -8.14
CA GLU A 183 13.30 -8.05 -9.54
C GLU A 183 12.18 -9.09 -9.64
N GLU A 184 11.40 -9.01 -10.70
CA GLU A 184 10.39 -10.02 -11.03
C GLU A 184 10.87 -10.97 -12.14
N TYR A 185 10.36 -12.19 -12.13
CA TYR A 185 10.67 -13.26 -13.08
C TYR A 185 9.39 -13.90 -13.64
N ARG A 186 8.24 -13.24 -13.50
CA ARG A 186 6.96 -13.71 -14.04
C ARG A 186 6.86 -13.42 -15.53
N THR A 187 7.35 -12.24 -15.96
CA THR A 187 7.21 -11.75 -17.33
C THR A 187 8.56 -11.71 -18.05
N PRO A 188 8.58 -11.66 -19.40
CA PRO A 188 9.82 -11.56 -20.16
C PRO A 188 10.63 -10.30 -19.89
N GLU A 189 9.99 -9.22 -19.44
CA GLU A 189 10.62 -7.93 -19.17
C GLU A 189 11.57 -7.97 -17.98
N GLN A 190 11.35 -8.86 -17.01
CA GLN A 190 12.13 -8.98 -15.77
C GLN A 190 12.35 -7.63 -15.11
N ARG A 191 11.25 -6.94 -14.83
CA ARG A 191 11.26 -5.57 -14.33
C ARG A 191 12.00 -5.51 -12.98
N LYS A 192 12.87 -4.51 -12.87
CA LYS A 192 13.57 -4.16 -11.64
C LYS A 192 12.83 -3.05 -10.91
N PHE A 193 12.82 -3.15 -9.59
CA PHE A 193 12.14 -2.23 -8.69
C PHE A 193 13.14 -1.68 -7.68
N GLU A 194 12.99 -0.40 -7.35
CA GLU A 194 13.58 0.19 -6.14
C GLU A 194 12.43 0.40 -5.14
N ILE A 195 12.38 -0.47 -4.12
CA ILE A 195 11.37 -0.41 -3.07
C ILE A 195 11.90 0.47 -1.95
N ARG A 196 11.16 1.54 -1.65
CA ARG A 196 11.41 2.42 -0.50
C ARG A 196 10.57 1.95 0.67
N TYR A 197 11.07 2.13 1.89
CA TYR A 197 10.35 1.72 3.08
C TYR A 197 10.60 2.62 4.29
N MET A 198 9.66 2.56 5.23
CA MET A 198 9.83 3.05 6.60
C MET A 198 9.20 2.10 7.60
N LEU A 199 9.75 2.07 8.81
CA LEU A 199 9.25 1.33 9.96
C LEU A 199 8.57 2.30 10.93
N HIS A 200 7.43 1.88 11.45
CA HIS A 200 6.73 2.50 12.57
C HIS A 200 6.44 1.41 13.60
N PRO A 201 6.40 1.67 14.92
CA PRO A 201 6.12 0.64 15.93
C PRO A 201 4.91 -0.25 15.63
N ASP A 202 3.89 0.30 14.96
CA ASP A 202 2.67 -0.43 14.62
C ASP A 202 2.68 -1.12 13.25
N PHE A 203 3.52 -0.69 12.30
CA PHE A 203 3.45 -1.14 10.91
C PHE A 203 4.76 -0.93 10.13
N VAL A 204 4.89 -1.69 9.03
CA VAL A 204 5.83 -1.36 7.95
C VAL A 204 5.07 -0.67 6.81
N LEU A 205 5.72 0.27 6.15
CA LEU A 205 5.20 0.90 4.94
C LEU A 205 6.24 0.74 3.84
N THR A 206 5.84 0.23 2.69
CA THR A 206 6.69 0.12 1.49
C THR A 206 6.02 0.81 0.31
N TRP A 207 6.81 1.40 -0.58
CA TRP A 207 6.28 2.02 -1.79
C TRP A 207 7.29 2.04 -2.94
N GLN A 208 6.76 2.16 -4.14
CA GLN A 208 7.50 2.30 -5.38
C GLN A 208 6.79 3.29 -6.31
N VAL A 209 7.60 4.06 -7.03
CA VAL A 209 7.18 4.96 -8.11
C VAL A 209 8.15 4.82 -9.27
N ASP A 210 7.63 4.87 -10.50
CA ASP A 210 8.42 4.87 -11.75
C ASP A 210 8.97 6.23 -12.15
#